data_AF-A0A3K5NCY9-F1
#
_entry.id   AF-A0A3K5NCY9-F1
#
_cell.length_a   1.000
_cell.length_b   1.000
_cell.length_c   1.000
_cell.angle_alpha   90.00
_cell.angle_beta   90.00
_cell.angle_gamma   90.00
#
_symmetry.space_group_name_H-M   'P 1'
#
loop_
_entity.id
_entity.type
_entity.pdbx_description
1 polymer ?
#
loop_
_entity_poly.entity_id
_entity_poly.type
_entity_poly.pdbx_seq_one_letter_code
_entity_poly.pdbx_strand_id
1 'polypeptide(L)'
;MAFMSFSGFFYARNDLRLFKIEKKSEIKSFFYKDYTLASFKDELNLNNEIFFYQSLKENLFKENDEILISNLGKKIILFRNFTQNSDNFAEAKLKQVLLLIFLFLASIFFASLAAINEFGAVDLVFLMICLLLLVMGIINLGLLFKQIRILKSFSKEEMKEFLTQRMKKYAKK
;
A
#
# COMPACT_ATOMS: atom_id res chain seq x y z
N MET A 1 -20.87 -7.14 12.22
CA MET A 1 -20.89 -6.38 10.95
C MET A 1 -19.45 -5.97 10.64
N ALA A 2 -18.78 -6.68 9.74
CA ALA A 2 -17.43 -6.33 9.33
C ALA A 2 -17.52 -5.11 8.41
N PHE A 3 -17.16 -3.94 8.93
CA PHE A 3 -16.91 -2.76 8.11
C PHE A 3 -15.75 -3.14 7.18
N MET A 4 -16.04 -3.42 5.89
CA MET A 4 -14.99 -3.52 4.87
C MET A 4 -14.31 -2.15 4.82
N SER A 5 -13.18 -2.05 5.50
CA SER A 5 -12.39 -0.83 5.53
C SER A 5 -11.89 -0.55 4.12
N PHE A 6 -12.52 0.43 3.45
CA PHE A 6 -12.07 0.99 2.17
C PHE A 6 -10.67 1.66 2.25
N SER A 7 -9.96 1.53 3.36
CA SER A 7 -8.58 2.00 3.53
C SER A 7 -7.67 1.50 2.40
N GLY A 8 -7.85 0.27 1.92
CA GLY A 8 -7.11 -0.26 0.76
C GLY A 8 -7.30 0.51 -0.57
N PHE A 9 -8.31 1.38 -0.67
CA PHE A 9 -8.64 2.20 -1.84
C PHE A 9 -8.18 3.65 -1.71
N PHE A 10 -7.32 4.03 -0.76
CA PHE A 10 -6.88 5.42 -0.65
C PHE A 10 -5.36 5.52 -0.52
N TYR A 11 -4.66 5.41 -1.65
CA TYR A 11 -3.25 5.81 -1.72
C TYR A 11 -3.07 7.28 -1.28
N ALA A 12 -4.10 8.13 -1.44
CA ALA A 12 -4.09 9.53 -1.03
C ALA A 12 -3.86 9.77 0.48
N ARG A 13 -4.02 8.75 1.34
CA ARG A 13 -3.85 8.88 2.81
C ARG A 13 -2.57 8.24 3.34
N ASN A 14 -1.64 7.86 2.47
CA ASN A 14 -0.43 7.22 2.93
C ASN A 14 0.51 8.21 3.61
N ASP A 15 0.99 7.84 4.79
CA ASP A 15 2.10 8.49 5.45
C ASP A 15 3.42 7.99 4.89
N LEU A 16 4.43 8.85 4.97
CA LEU A 16 5.80 8.49 4.65
C LEU A 16 6.59 8.35 5.94
N ARG A 17 7.38 7.28 6.02
CA ARG A 17 8.31 7.02 7.13
C ARG A 17 9.64 6.55 6.56
N LEU A 18 10.72 7.15 7.03
CA LEU A 18 12.08 6.71 6.79
C LEU A 18 12.63 6.22 8.11
N PHE A 19 13.10 4.97 8.17
CA PHE A 19 13.67 4.43 9.39
C PHE A 19 14.65 3.30 9.11
N LYS A 20 15.43 2.97 10.14
CA LYS A 20 16.28 1.79 10.17
C LYS A 20 15.56 0.67 10.92
N ILE A 21 15.60 -0.55 10.40
CA ILE A 21 14.96 -1.72 11.02
C ILE A 21 15.78 -2.14 12.24
N GLU A 22 15.20 -2.05 13.43
CA GLU A 22 15.79 -2.55 14.67
C GLU A 22 15.63 -4.05 14.77
N LYS A 23 14.39 -4.52 14.64
CA LYS A 23 14.04 -5.93 14.75
C LYS A 23 13.08 -6.31 13.64
N LYS A 24 13.29 -7.49 13.07
CA LYS A 24 12.30 -8.13 12.20
C LYS A 24 11.77 -9.40 12.84
N SER A 25 10.48 -9.65 12.66
CA SER A 25 9.91 -10.99 12.82
C SER A 25 9.15 -11.38 11.57
N GLU A 26 9.23 -12.65 11.22
CA GLU A 26 8.57 -13.23 10.06
C GLU A 26 7.72 -14.41 10.53
N ILE A 27 6.44 -14.37 10.19
CA ILE A 27 5.53 -15.50 10.37
C ILE A 27 5.22 -16.04 8.99
N LYS A 28 5.54 -17.31 8.76
CA LYS A 28 5.22 -18.00 7.51
C LYS A 28 3.78 -18.50 7.56
N SER A 29 2.94 -17.99 6.67
CA SER A 29 1.62 -18.55 6.37
C SER A 29 1.71 -19.50 5.16
N PHE A 30 0.59 -20.14 4.80
CA PHE A 30 0.55 -21.16 3.74
C PHE A 30 0.96 -20.61 2.37
N PHE A 31 0.56 -19.36 2.05
CA PHE A 31 0.86 -18.71 0.78
C PHE A 31 1.70 -17.45 0.93
N TYR A 32 1.62 -16.77 2.08
CA TYR A 32 2.22 -15.46 2.30
C TYR A 32 3.19 -15.48 3.48
N LYS A 33 4.07 -14.49 3.51
CA LYS A 33 4.91 -14.16 4.66
C LYS A 33 4.45 -12.85 5.25
N ASP A 34 4.21 -12.87 6.56
CA ASP A 34 3.82 -11.72 7.34
C ASP A 34 5.06 -11.19 8.09
N TYR A 35 5.51 -10.03 7.66
CA TYR A 35 6.62 -9.29 8.24
C TYR A 35 6.11 -8.29 9.28
N THR A 36 6.74 -8.30 10.45
CA THR A 36 6.62 -7.23 11.44
C THR A 36 7.99 -6.57 11.60
N LEU A 37 8.03 -5.26 11.38
CA LEU A 37 9.25 -4.46 11.39
C LEU A 37 9.15 -3.43 12.52
N ALA A 38 10.08 -3.49 13.46
CA ALA A 38 10.25 -2.45 14.48
C ALA A 38 11.29 -1.43 14.00
N SER A 39 10.99 -0.14 14.11
CA SER A 39 11.94 0.92 13.82
C SER A 39 12.85 1.22 15.00
N PHE A 40 14.10 1.59 14.72
CA PHE A 40 14.97 2.22 15.71
C PHE A 40 14.39 3.57 16.17
N LYS A 41 14.62 3.90 17.44
CA LYS A 41 14.35 5.25 17.96
C LYS A 41 15.34 6.24 17.36
N ASP A 42 14.84 7.22 16.64
CA ASP A 42 15.64 8.32 16.12
C ASP A 42 14.84 9.62 16.05
N GLU A 43 15.46 10.68 15.50
CA GLU A 43 14.84 11.99 15.35
C GLU A 43 13.57 11.96 14.47
N LEU A 44 13.46 10.98 13.56
CA LEU A 44 12.31 10.81 12.67
C LEU A 44 11.26 9.85 13.24
N ASN A 45 11.65 8.96 14.15
CA ASN A 45 10.84 7.89 14.71
C ASN A 45 11.00 7.85 16.24
N LEU A 46 10.24 8.68 16.93
CA LEU A 46 10.42 8.90 18.37
C LEU A 46 9.99 7.71 19.26
N ASN A 47 9.16 6.79 18.74
CA ASN A 47 8.40 5.83 19.55
C ASN A 47 8.54 4.35 19.14
N ASN A 48 9.68 3.92 18.54
CA ASN A 48 9.88 2.57 18.00
C ASN A 48 8.62 2.02 17.31
N GLU A 49 8.19 2.71 16.26
CA GLU A 49 6.96 2.36 15.57
C GLU A 49 7.06 0.94 14.96
N ILE A 50 5.95 0.21 15.02
CA ILE A 50 5.84 -1.13 14.48
C ILE A 50 5.02 -1.07 13.20
N PHE A 51 5.57 -1.66 12.14
CA PHE A 51 4.95 -1.73 10.82
C PHE A 51 4.77 -3.17 10.35
N PHE A 52 3.72 -3.41 9.57
CA PHE A 52 3.35 -4.71 9.06
C PHE A 52 3.39 -4.75 7.54
N TYR A 53 3.94 -5.82 6.98
CA TYR A 53 3.98 -6.03 5.54
C TYR A 53 3.72 -7.49 5.19
N GLN A 54 2.99 -7.73 4.11
CA GLN A 54 2.69 -9.06 3.62
C GLN A 54 3.16 -9.23 2.18
N SER A 55 3.96 -10.26 1.93
CA SER A 55 4.45 -10.59 0.58
C SER A 55 4.52 -12.09 0.34
N LEU A 56 4.51 -12.46 -0.95
CA LEU A 56 4.83 -13.80 -1.42
C LEU A 56 6.35 -14.04 -1.46
N LYS A 57 7.15 -12.97 -1.49
CA LYS A 57 8.61 -13.05 -1.59
C LYS A 57 9.24 -13.26 -0.22
N GLU A 58 10.30 -14.05 -0.21
CA GLU A 58 11.11 -14.29 0.98
C GLU A 58 12.29 -13.31 1.07
N ASN A 59 12.85 -13.16 2.27
CA ASN A 59 14.12 -12.44 2.51
C ASN A 59 14.15 -10.97 2.07
N LEU A 60 12.99 -10.28 2.11
CA LEU A 60 12.87 -8.88 1.70
C LEU A 60 13.52 -7.86 2.66
N PHE A 61 13.68 -8.23 3.93
CA PHE A 61 14.19 -7.35 4.98
C PHE A 61 15.25 -8.06 5.83
N LYS A 62 16.23 -7.28 6.26
CA LYS A 62 17.26 -7.62 7.25
C LYS A 62 17.27 -6.58 8.35
N GLU A 63 17.71 -6.99 9.53
CA GLU A 63 17.99 -6.04 10.61
C GLU A 63 19.06 -5.05 10.14
N ASN A 64 18.95 -3.82 10.59
CA ASN A 64 19.75 -2.66 10.16
C ASN A 64 19.51 -2.14 8.74
N ASP A 65 18.58 -2.70 7.97
CA ASP A 65 18.19 -2.11 6.70
C ASP A 65 17.59 -0.71 6.91
N GLU A 66 17.95 0.21 6.03
CA GLU A 66 17.34 1.53 5.95
C GLU A 66 16.24 1.52 4.90
N ILE A 67 15.01 1.76 5.34
CA ILE A 67 13.84 1.63 4.49
C ILE A 67 12.99 2.90 4.52
N LEU A 68 12.52 3.28 3.34
CA LEU A 68 11.47 4.27 3.15
C LEU A 68 10.18 3.52 2.87
N ILE A 69 9.14 3.78 3.66
CA ILE A 69 7.82 3.20 3.47
C ILE A 69 6.78 4.27 3.20
N SER A 70 5.77 3.85 2.44
CA SER A 70 4.47 4.50 2.32
C SER A 70 3.47 3.61 3.04
N ASN A 71 2.91 4.08 4.15
CA ASN A 71 2.07 3.29 5.04
C ASN A 71 0.67 3.88 5.22
N LEU A 72 -0.29 2.99 5.42
CA LEU A 72 -1.63 3.34 5.83
C LEU A 72 -1.89 2.77 7.22
N GLY A 73 -1.95 3.65 8.22
CA GLY A 73 -1.83 3.23 9.61
C GLY A 73 -0.50 2.50 9.82
N LYS A 74 -0.51 1.28 10.36
CA LYS A 74 0.71 0.47 10.52
C LYS A 74 1.03 -0.42 9.32
N LYS A 75 0.19 -0.47 8.30
CA LYS A 75 0.37 -1.36 7.15
C LYS A 75 1.23 -0.70 6.08
N ILE A 76 2.32 -1.35 5.70
CA ILE A 76 3.18 -0.93 4.59
C ILE A 76 2.45 -1.23 3.28
N ILE A 77 2.31 -0.21 2.44
CA ILE A 77 1.74 -0.31 1.10
C ILE A 77 2.86 -0.34 0.06
N LEU A 78 3.79 0.62 0.15
CA LEU A 78 4.99 0.67 -0.69
C LEU A 78 6.23 0.71 0.19
N PHE A 79 7.33 0.12 -0.28
CA PHE A 79 8.63 0.31 0.34
C PHE A 79 9.74 0.44 -0.70
N ARG A 80 10.80 1.14 -0.32
CA ARG A 80 12.11 1.14 -0.95
C ARG A 80 13.15 0.86 0.13
N ASN A 81 13.90 -0.21 -0.06
CA ASN A 81 15.02 -0.59 0.81
C ASN A 81 16.30 -0.05 0.19
N PHE A 82 16.91 0.93 0.84
CA PHE A 82 18.14 1.56 0.35
C PHE A 82 19.35 0.66 0.54
N THR A 83 19.37 -0.17 1.59
CA THR A 83 20.50 -1.07 1.90
C THR A 83 20.58 -2.24 0.92
N GLN A 84 19.44 -2.88 0.62
CA GLN A 84 19.39 -4.03 -0.31
C GLN A 84 19.08 -3.64 -1.75
N ASN A 85 18.89 -2.34 -2.03
CA ASN A 85 18.48 -1.79 -3.33
C ASN A 85 17.27 -2.53 -3.94
N SER A 86 16.22 -2.71 -3.13
CA SER A 86 15.02 -3.46 -3.51
C SER A 86 13.75 -2.68 -3.21
N ASP A 87 12.69 -2.92 -3.96
CA ASP A 87 11.37 -2.30 -3.76
C ASP A 87 10.23 -3.29 -4.03
N ASN A 88 9.01 -2.90 -3.64
CA ASN A 88 7.79 -3.64 -3.98
C ASN A 88 6.94 -2.97 -5.06
N PHE A 89 7.47 -2.01 -5.81
CA PHE A 89 6.68 -1.19 -6.72
C PHE A 89 6.07 -2.02 -7.86
N ALA A 90 6.82 -3.00 -8.37
CA ALA A 90 6.29 -3.93 -9.37
C ALA A 90 5.14 -4.78 -8.82
N GLU A 91 5.29 -5.29 -7.59
CA GLU A 91 4.28 -6.11 -6.93
C GLU A 91 3.00 -5.30 -6.64
N ALA A 92 3.13 -4.07 -6.14
CA ALA A 92 2.01 -3.19 -5.86
C ALA A 92 1.23 -2.84 -7.14
N LYS A 93 1.93 -2.52 -8.23
CA LYS A 93 1.30 -2.28 -9.55
C LYS A 93 0.55 -3.51 -10.04
N LEU A 94 1.17 -4.70 -9.96
CA LEU A 94 0.55 -5.93 -10.41
C LEU A 94 -0.73 -6.24 -9.63
N LYS A 95 -0.70 -6.12 -8.29
CA LYS A 95 -1.88 -6.30 -7.44
C LYS A 95 -3.02 -5.36 -7.83
N GLN A 96 -2.72 -4.08 -8.09
CA GLN A 96 -3.74 -3.11 -8.51
C GLN A 96 -4.31 -3.43 -9.90
N VAL A 97 -3.48 -3.84 -10.85
CA VAL A 97 -3.92 -4.24 -12.19
C VAL A 97 -4.78 -5.50 -12.15
N LEU A 98 -4.41 -6.51 -11.35
CA LEU A 98 -5.21 -7.72 -11.18
C LEU A 98 -6.58 -7.41 -10.58
N LEU A 99 -6.65 -6.51 -9.59
CA LEU A 99 -7.93 -6.04 -9.04
C LEU A 99 -8.81 -5.38 -10.11
N LEU A 100 -8.22 -4.53 -10.96
CA LEU A 100 -8.96 -3.88 -12.04
C LEU A 100 -9.49 -4.88 -13.08
N ILE A 101 -8.68 -5.85 -13.46
CA ILE A 101 -9.09 -6.94 -14.36
C ILE A 101 -10.26 -7.71 -13.75
N PHE A 102 -10.15 -8.09 -12.47
CA PHE A 102 -11.21 -8.79 -11.76
C PHE A 102 -12.51 -7.97 -11.72
N LEU A 103 -12.45 -6.68 -11.35
CA LEU A 103 -13.61 -5.80 -11.30
C LEU A 103 -14.25 -5.60 -12.69
N PHE A 104 -13.43 -5.52 -13.73
CA PHE A 104 -13.90 -5.42 -15.11
C PHE A 104 -14.64 -6.68 -15.54
N LEU A 105 -14.07 -7.86 -15.31
CA LEU A 105 -14.71 -9.15 -15.62
C LEU A 105 -15.99 -9.35 -14.80
N ALA A 106 -15.99 -8.99 -13.52
CA ALA A 106 -17.18 -9.03 -12.68
C ALA A 106 -18.27 -8.08 -13.21
N SER A 107 -17.91 -6.88 -13.68
CA SER A 107 -18.86 -5.94 -14.29
C SER A 107 -19.50 -6.55 -15.54
N ILE A 108 -18.72 -7.19 -16.42
CA ILE A 108 -19.25 -7.89 -17.60
C ILE A 108 -20.21 -9.00 -17.16
N PHE A 109 -19.81 -9.82 -16.20
CA PHE A 109 -20.61 -10.93 -15.69
C PHE A 109 -21.98 -10.46 -15.17
N PHE A 110 -22.01 -9.45 -14.30
CA PHE A 110 -23.28 -8.92 -13.77
C PHE A 110 -24.10 -8.18 -14.82
N ALA A 111 -23.48 -7.53 -15.80
CA ALA A 111 -24.21 -6.95 -16.92
C ALA A 111 -24.90 -8.02 -17.78
N SER A 112 -24.22 -9.13 -18.06
CA SER A 112 -24.81 -10.27 -18.76
C SER A 112 -25.93 -10.92 -17.95
N LEU A 113 -25.74 -11.09 -16.64
CA LEU A 113 -26.75 -11.65 -15.74
C LEU A 113 -28.00 -10.75 -15.68
N ALA A 114 -27.81 -9.44 -15.55
CA ALA A 114 -28.91 -8.47 -15.57
C ALA A 114 -29.69 -8.54 -16.90
N ALA A 115 -29.01 -8.70 -18.04
CA ALA A 115 -29.70 -8.83 -19.33
C ALA A 115 -30.53 -10.12 -19.44
N ILE A 116 -30.02 -11.24 -18.90
CA ILE A 116 -30.74 -12.52 -18.89
C ILE A 116 -31.94 -12.49 -17.93
N ASN A 117 -31.78 -11.83 -16.78
CA ASN A 117 -32.80 -11.74 -15.73
C ASN A 117 -33.71 -10.51 -15.88
N GLU A 118 -33.89 -9.99 -17.10
CA GLU A 118 -34.79 -8.86 -17.40
C GLU A 118 -34.56 -7.64 -16.48
N PHE A 119 -33.29 -7.32 -16.23
CA PHE A 119 -32.85 -6.23 -15.36
C PHE A 119 -33.22 -6.41 -13.89
N GLY A 120 -33.12 -7.65 -13.39
CA GLY A 120 -33.26 -7.99 -11.98
C GLY A 120 -32.46 -7.04 -11.07
N ALA A 121 -33.14 -6.50 -10.04
CA ALA A 121 -32.59 -5.43 -9.20
C ALA A 121 -31.26 -5.82 -8.53
N VAL A 122 -31.12 -7.07 -8.09
CA VAL A 122 -29.90 -7.57 -7.42
C VAL A 122 -28.68 -7.47 -8.34
N ASP A 123 -28.84 -7.88 -9.60
CA ASP A 123 -27.75 -7.91 -10.58
C ASP A 123 -27.30 -6.49 -10.93
N LEU A 124 -28.26 -5.55 -11.04
CA LEU A 124 -27.99 -4.13 -11.22
C LEU A 124 -27.24 -3.50 -10.04
N VAL A 125 -27.58 -3.87 -8.79
CA VAL A 125 -26.86 -3.37 -7.62
C VAL A 125 -25.41 -3.85 -7.64
N PHE A 126 -25.16 -5.13 -7.92
CA PHE A 126 -23.79 -5.64 -8.02
C PHE A 126 -23.01 -5.01 -9.17
N LEU A 127 -23.64 -4.85 -10.34
CA LEU A 127 -23.06 -4.13 -11.47
C LEU A 127 -22.65 -2.71 -11.07
N MET A 128 -23.54 -1.96 -10.41
CA MET A 128 -23.25 -0.60 -9.95
C MET A 128 -22.08 -0.56 -8.96
N ILE A 129 -22.03 -1.49 -8.00
CA ILE A 129 -20.91 -1.61 -7.06
C ILE A 129 -19.60 -1.90 -7.81
N CYS A 130 -19.60 -2.85 -8.74
CA CYS A 130 -18.41 -3.18 -9.53
C CYS A 130 -17.92 -1.98 -10.34
N LEU A 131 -18.82 -1.23 -10.99
CA LEU A 131 -18.46 -0.03 -11.75
C LEU A 131 -17.90 1.08 -10.85
N LEU A 132 -18.51 1.33 -9.69
CA LEU A 132 -17.99 2.30 -8.72
C LEU A 132 -16.58 1.92 -8.25
N LEU A 133 -16.38 0.65 -7.87
CA LEU A 133 -15.08 0.14 -7.46
C LEU A 133 -14.06 0.20 -8.59
N LEU A 134 -14.46 -0.03 -9.84
CA LEU A 134 -13.60 0.04 -11.01
C LEU A 134 -13.09 1.47 -11.22
N VAL A 135 -13.99 2.47 -11.18
CA VAL A 135 -13.63 3.89 -11.28
C VAL A 135 -12.67 4.28 -10.15
N MET A 136 -12.99 3.93 -8.90
CA MET A 136 -12.10 4.18 -7.77
C MET A 136 -10.74 3.46 -7.92
N GLY A 137 -10.74 2.24 -8.45
CA GLY A 137 -9.53 1.48 -8.73
C GLY A 137 -8.62 2.14 -9.76
N ILE A 138 -9.20 2.73 -10.81
CA ILE A 138 -8.47 3.44 -11.88
C ILE A 138 -7.82 4.70 -11.30
N ILE A 139 -8.56 5.49 -10.52
CA ILE A 139 -8.03 6.68 -9.83
C ILE A 139 -6.85 6.28 -8.93
N ASN A 140 -7.02 5.19 -8.15
CA ASN A 140 -5.96 4.67 -7.29
C ASN A 140 -4.72 4.20 -8.03
N LEU A 141 -4.88 3.59 -9.21
CA LEU A 141 -3.75 3.21 -10.04
C LEU A 141 -2.94 4.44 -10.47
N GLY A 142 -3.61 5.53 -10.87
CA GLY A 142 -2.95 6.80 -11.19
C GLY A 142 -2.18 7.38 -10.00
N LEU A 143 -2.79 7.37 -8.80
CA LEU A 143 -2.14 7.81 -7.57
C LEU A 143 -0.94 6.93 -7.20
N LEU A 144 -1.07 5.62 -7.34
CA LEU A 144 0.01 4.65 -7.12
C LEU A 144 1.21 4.94 -8.03
N PHE A 145 0.98 5.18 -9.32
CA PHE A 145 2.06 5.55 -10.24
C PHE A 145 2.75 6.85 -9.84
N LYS A 146 1.98 7.86 -9.42
CA LYS A 146 2.52 9.13 -8.92
C LYS A 146 3.39 8.91 -7.68
N GLN A 147 2.92 8.11 -6.71
CA GLN A 147 3.68 7.80 -5.51
C GLN A 147 4.96 7.02 -5.79
N ILE A 148 4.89 6.00 -6.64
CA ILE A 148 6.08 5.24 -7.05
C ILE A 148 7.10 6.17 -7.72
N ARG A 149 6.66 7.09 -8.59
CA ARG A 149 7.56 8.05 -9.24
C ARG A 149 8.30 8.91 -8.22
N ILE A 150 7.58 9.44 -7.23
CA ILE A 150 8.16 10.22 -6.13
C ILE A 150 9.16 9.34 -5.35
N LEU A 151 8.76 8.16 -4.89
CA LEU A 151 9.64 7.29 -4.09
C LEU A 151 10.90 6.83 -4.85
N LYS A 152 10.83 6.74 -6.18
CA LYS A 152 11.98 6.42 -7.04
C LYS A 152 12.93 7.61 -7.24
N SER A 153 12.40 8.82 -7.36
CA SER A 153 13.21 9.99 -7.74
C SER A 153 14.03 10.55 -6.59
N PHE A 154 13.58 10.40 -5.35
CA PHE A 154 14.27 10.96 -4.20
C PHE A 154 15.46 10.08 -3.77
N SER A 155 16.57 10.73 -3.43
CA SER A 155 17.67 10.11 -2.70
C SER A 155 17.29 9.91 -1.22
N LYS A 156 18.09 9.11 -0.51
CA LYS A 156 17.90 8.90 0.93
C LYS A 156 18.08 10.22 1.69
N GLU A 157 19.09 10.98 1.33
CA GLU A 157 19.46 12.26 1.95
C GLU A 157 18.37 13.30 1.74
N GLU A 158 17.88 13.46 0.51
CA GLU A 158 16.78 14.38 0.18
C GLU A 158 15.50 14.02 0.96
N MET A 159 15.20 12.72 1.09
CA MET A 159 14.04 12.27 1.85
C MET A 159 14.19 12.54 3.34
N LYS A 160 15.39 12.33 3.90
CA LYS A 160 15.69 12.62 5.30
C LYS A 160 15.52 14.11 5.60
N GLU A 161 16.05 14.98 4.73
CA GLU A 161 15.87 16.44 4.85
C GLU A 161 14.39 16.83 4.78
N PHE A 162 13.66 16.33 3.78
CA PHE A 162 12.24 16.61 3.60
C PHE A 162 11.41 16.24 4.84
N LEU A 163 11.61 15.04 5.39
CA LEU A 163 10.90 14.57 6.57
C LEU A 163 11.27 15.38 7.83
N THR A 164 12.55 15.73 7.97
CA THR A 164 13.04 16.55 9.09
C THR A 164 12.41 17.94 9.09
N GLN A 165 12.37 18.61 7.92
CA GLN A 165 11.72 19.91 7.76
C GLN A 165 10.22 19.82 8.06
N ARG A 166 9.56 18.75 7.61
CA ARG A 166 8.15 18.50 7.88
C ARG A 166 7.89 18.38 9.39
N MET A 167 8.69 17.61 10.13
CA MET A 167 8.56 17.48 11.59
C MET A 167 8.76 18.80 12.33
N LYS A 168 9.79 19.58 11.95
CA LYS A 168 10.03 20.92 12.53
C LYS A 168 8.84 21.87 12.33
N LYS A 169 8.15 21.77 11.19
CA LYS A 169 6.95 22.59 10.92
C LYS A 169 5.77 22.20 11.82
N TYR A 170 5.60 20.91 12.14
CA TYR A 170 4.55 20.45 13.05
C TYR A 170 4.88 20.71 14.52
N ALA A 171 6.16 20.70 14.90
CA ALA A 171 6.59 21.01 16.28
C ALA A 171 6.49 22.49 16.65
N LYS A 172 6.31 23.40 15.67
CA LYS A 172 6.16 24.85 15.87
C LYS A 172 4.69 25.31 15.99
N LYS A 173 3.73 24.38 15.90
CA LYS A 173 2.30 24.62 16.13
C LYS A 173 1.91 24.08 17.49
#